data_AF-A0A1H7NHI3-F1
#
_entry.id   AF-A0A1H7NHI3-F1
#
_cell.length_a   1.000
_cell.length_b   1.000
_cell.length_c   1.000
_cell.angle_alpha   90.00
_cell.angle_beta   90.00
_cell.angle_gamma   90.00
#
_symmetry.space_group_name_H-M   'P 1'
#
loop_
_entity.id
_entity.type
_entity.pdbx_description
1 polymer ?
#
loop_
_entity_poly.entity_id
_entity_poly.type
_entity_poly.pdbx_seq_one_letter_code
_entity_poly.pdbx_strand_id
1 'polypeptide(L)' 'MIETETLPDEELGAQATEWRRRALQGELHARGIAHQLEAELRRRAGVHHPGYDTLDLRSLEHRQGKRPWWKPW' A
#
# COMPACT_ATOMS: atom_id res chain seq x y z
N MET A 1 -11.53 -8.43 -18.66
CA MET A 1 -10.66 -7.28 -18.34
C MET A 1 -11.56 -6.27 -17.67
N ILE A 2 -11.32 -5.90 -16.42
CA ILE A 2 -12.17 -4.91 -15.73
C ILE A 2 -11.79 -3.54 -16.26
N GLU A 3 -12.75 -2.81 -16.82
CA GLU A 3 -12.55 -1.46 -17.33
C GLU A 3 -12.47 -0.52 -16.13
N THR A 4 -11.27 -0.41 -15.55
CA THR A 4 -11.00 0.39 -14.35
C THR A 4 -10.94 1.89 -14.64
N GLU A 5 -10.91 2.31 -15.91
CA GLU A 5 -10.69 3.71 -16.30
C GLU A 5 -11.99 4.54 -16.32
N THR A 6 -13.16 3.91 -16.40
CA THR A 6 -14.46 4.58 -16.52
C THR A 6 -15.23 4.71 -15.20
N LEU A 7 -14.80 4.01 -14.16
CA LEU A 7 -15.44 4.02 -12.84
C LEU A 7 -15.06 5.28 -12.03
N PRO A 8 -15.98 5.89 -11.27
CA PRO A 8 -15.66 6.95 -10.32
C PRO A 8 -14.83 6.41 -9.15
N ASP A 9 -14.01 7.27 -8.53
CA ASP A 9 -13.05 6.87 -7.49
C ASP A 9 -13.70 6.18 -6.27
N GLU A 10 -14.89 6.62 -5.88
CA GLU A 10 -15.67 6.04 -4.78
C GLU A 10 -16.05 4.58 -5.07
N GLU A 11 -16.55 4.32 -6.29
CA GLU A 11 -16.97 3.00 -6.71
C GLU A 11 -15.75 2.07 -6.91
N LEU A 12 -14.64 2.64 -7.39
CA LEU A 12 -13.37 1.94 -7.54
C LEU A 12 -12.83 1.48 -6.18
N GLY A 13 -12.95 2.31 -5.14
CA GLY A 13 -12.58 1.95 -3.77
C GLY A 13 -13.53 0.96 -3.10
N ALA A 14 -14.83 1.07 -3.34
CA ALA A 14 -15.81 0.11 -2.85
C ALA A 14 -15.54 -1.29 -3.45
N GLN A 15 -15.30 -1.36 -4.76
CA GLN A 15 -14.96 -2.62 -5.44
C GLN A 15 -13.62 -3.18 -4.96
N ALA A 16 -12.59 -2.35 -4.80
CA ALA A 16 -11.29 -2.79 -4.28
C ALA A 16 -11.45 -3.47 -2.91
N THR A 17 -12.22 -2.85 -2.02
CA THR A 17 -12.49 -3.36 -0.66
C THR A 17 -13.26 -4.68 -0.69
N GLU A 18 -14.27 -4.77 -1.55
CA GLU A 18 -15.08 -5.99 -1.71
C GLU A 18 -14.23 -7.17 -2.23
N TRP A 19 -13.42 -6.94 -3.26
CA TRP A 19 -12.50 -7.94 -3.78
C TRP A 19 -11.42 -8.30 -2.76
N ARG A 20 -10.97 -7.35 -1.94
CA ARG A 20 -10.04 -7.64 -0.84
C ARG A 20 -10.67 -8.57 0.19
N ARG A 21 -11.93 -8.34 0.56
CA ARG A 21 -12.69 -9.21 1.48
C ARG A 21 -12.79 -10.63 0.92
N ARG A 22 -13.12 -10.78 -0.37
CA ARG A 22 -13.17 -12.08 -1.04
C ARG A 22 -11.83 -12.78 -1.14
N ALA A 23 -10.76 -12.02 -1.37
CA ALA A 23 -9.40 -12.56 -1.33
C ALA A 23 -9.03 -13.12 0.05
N LEU A 24 -9.48 -12.46 1.13
CA LEU A 24 -9.30 -12.96 2.51
C LEU A 24 -10.13 -14.22 2.79
N GLN A 25 -11.24 -14.42 2.08
CA GLN A 25 -12.05 -15.63 2.14
C GLN A 25 -11.47 -16.80 1.31
N GLY A 26 -10.36 -16.59 0.60
CA GLY A 26 -9.65 -17.62 -0.15
C GLY A 26 -9.98 -17.68 -1.65
N GLU A 27 -10.67 -16.67 -2.20
CA GLU A 27 -10.93 -16.63 -3.64
C GLU A 27 -9.63 -16.32 -4.42
N LEU A 28 -9.22 -17.26 -5.29
CA LEU A 28 -7.92 -17.26 -5.96
C LEU A 28 -7.67 -16.00 -6.82
N HIS A 29 -8.68 -15.56 -7.57
CA HIS A 29 -8.54 -14.44 -8.50
C HIS A 29 -8.85 -13.08 -7.86
N ALA A 30 -9.52 -13.07 -6.70
CA ALA A 30 -9.94 -11.86 -6.02
C ALA A 30 -8.75 -10.99 -5.60
N ARG A 31 -7.61 -11.60 -5.25
CA ARG A 31 -6.38 -10.86 -4.91
C ARG A 31 -5.87 -10.04 -6.09
N GLY A 32 -5.87 -10.61 -7.30
CA GLY A 32 -5.40 -9.92 -8.49
C GLY A 32 -6.31 -8.75 -8.86
N ILE A 33 -7.63 -8.98 -8.77
CA ILE A 33 -8.64 -7.95 -9.05
C ILE A 33 -8.55 -6.79 -8.04
N ALA A 34 -8.48 -7.10 -6.74
CA ALA A 34 -8.31 -6.10 -5.70
C ALA A 34 -7.06 -5.25 -5.95
N HIS A 35 -5.93 -5.91 -6.26
CA HIS A 35 -4.67 -5.21 -6.50
C HIS A 35 -4.73 -4.26 -7.69
N GLN A 36 -5.39 -4.66 -8.79
CA GLN A 36 -5.54 -3.81 -9.97
C GLN A 36 -6.36 -2.54 -9.66
N LEU A 37 -7.46 -2.69 -8.91
CA LEU A 37 -8.28 -1.56 -8.49
C LEU A 37 -7.53 -0.65 -7.50
N GLU A 38 -6.85 -1.21 -6.51
CA GLU A 38 -6.01 -0.44 -5.58
C GLU A 38 -4.87 0.31 -6.30
N ALA A 39 -4.30 -0.28 -7.36
CA ALA A 39 -3.26 0.35 -8.15
C ALA A 39 -3.78 1.55 -8.94
N GLU A 40 -4.98 1.44 -9.48
CA GLU A 40 -5.63 2.56 -10.17
C GLU A 40 -6.01 3.68 -9.19
N LEU A 41 -6.53 3.35 -7.99
CA LEU A 41 -6.72 4.36 -6.94
C LEU A 41 -5.42 5.09 -6.59
N ARG A 42 -4.32 4.34 -6.41
CA ARG A 42 -3.00 4.95 -6.12
C ARG A 42 -2.51 5.81 -7.28
N ARG A 43 -2.76 5.43 -8.53
CA ARG A 43 -2.43 6.24 -9.71
C ARG A 43 -3.22 7.56 -9.70
N ARG A 44 -4.54 7.51 -9.47
CA ARG A 44 -5.43 8.67 -9.48
C ARG A 44 -5.20 9.63 -8.31
N ALA A 45 -4.92 9.08 -7.13
CA ALA A 45 -4.51 9.86 -5.97
C ALA A 45 -3.16 10.58 -6.15
N GLY A 46 -2.39 10.21 -7.18
CA GLY A 46 -1.08 10.78 -7.48
C GLY A 46 0.04 10.20 -6.59
N VAL A 47 1.21 10.83 -6.62
CA VAL A 47 2.31 10.48 -5.72
C VAL A 47 1.87 10.83 -4.30
N HIS A 48 1.38 9.84 -3.57
CA HIS A 48 1.33 9.90 -2.12
C HIS A 48 2.75 10.21 -1.70
N HIS A 49 3.04 11.44 -1.31
CA HIS A 49 4.33 11.78 -0.73
C HIS A 49 4.34 10.99 0.58
N PRO A 50 5.11 9.89 0.73
CA PRO A 50 5.43 9.48 2.08
C PRO A 50 6.06 10.73 2.70
N GLY A 51 5.67 11.11 3.91
CA GLY A 51 6.21 12.30 4.54
C GLY A 51 7.71 12.12 4.73
N TYR A 52 8.51 12.39 3.67
CA TYR A 52 9.95 12.27 3.65
C TYR A 52 10.56 13.23 4.68
N ASP A 53 9.83 14.29 5.01
CA ASP A 53 10.11 15.19 6.12
C ASP A 53 10.18 14.49 7.49
N THR A 54 9.52 13.33 7.65
CA THR A 54 9.58 12.52 8.88
C THR A 54 10.58 11.36 8.81
N LEU A 55 11.12 11.07 7.62
CA LEU A 55 12.09 10.00 7.45
C LEU A 55 13.47 10.50 7.84
N ASP A 56 14.06 9.84 8.84
CA ASP A 56 15.46 10.08 9.20
C ASP A 56 16.39 9.57 8.08
N LEU A 57 16.89 10.47 7.24
CA LEU A 57 17.79 10.13 6.12
C LEU A 57 19.27 10.03 6.51
N ARG A 58 19.62 10.10 7.81
CA ARG A 58 21.02 9.97 8.25
C ARG A 58 21.55 8.58 7.92
N SER A 59 22.85 8.50 7.61
CA SER A 59 23.55 7.23 7.34
C SER A 59 23.37 6.24 8.50
N LEU A 60 23.31 4.94 8.19
CA LEU A 60 23.12 3.87 9.18
C LEU A 60 24.13 3.95 10.34
N GLU A 61 25.36 4.37 10.07
CA GLU A 61 26.40 4.57 11.08
C GLU A 61 26.03 5.66 12.10
N HIS A 62 25.38 6.73 11.64
CA HIS A 62 24.90 7.82 12.50
C HIS A 62 23.62 7.45 13.26
N ARG A 63 22.82 6.52 12.71
CA ARG A 63 21.61 6.01 13.38
C ARG A 63 21.95 4.97 14.45
N GLN A 64 22.98 4.17 14.23
CA GLN A 64 23.46 3.15 15.16
C GLN A 64 24.35 3.80 16.24
N GLY A 65 23.75 4.63 17.09
CA GLY A 65 24.38 4.96 18.37
C GLY A 65 24.71 3.67 19.14
N LYS A 66 25.75 3.70 20.00
CA LYS A 66 26.19 2.52 20.78
C LYS A 66 24.98 1.83 21.43
N ARG A 67 24.55 0.71 20.84
CA ARG A 67 23.39 -0.02 21.32
C ARG A 67 23.73 -0.61 22.70
N PRO A 68 22.88 -0.45 23.71
CA PRO A 68 23.05 -1.16 24.96
C PRO A 68 23.03 -2.67 24.72
N TRP A 69 23.95 -3.38 25.37
CA TRP A 69 24.19 -4.82 25.20
C TRP A 69 22.97 -5.72 25.47
N TRP A 70 21.93 -5.19 26.11
CA TRP A 70 20.71 -5.90 26.48
C TRP A 70 19.56 -5.77 25.47
N LYS A 71 19.72 -5.01 24.37
CA LYS A 71 18.67 -4.89 23.34
C LYS A 71 18.85 -5.92 22.22
N PRO A 72 17.93 -6.88 22.03
CA PRO A 72 17.94 -7.75 20.85
C PRO A 72 17.66 -6.95 19.57
N TRP A 73 18.06 -7.55 18.45
CA TRP A 73 18.17 -6.95 17.11
C TRP A 73 17.01 -6.07 16.68
#